data_AF-A0A1H8V460-F1
#
_entry.id   AF-A0A1H8V460-F1
#
_cell.length_a   1.000
_cell.length_b   1.000
_cell.length_c   1.000
_cell.angle_alpha   90.00
_cell.angle_beta   90.00
_cell.angle_gamma   90.00
#
_symmetry.space_group_name_H-M   'P 1'
#
loop_
_entity.id
_entity.type
_entity.pdbx_description
1 polymer ?
#
loop_
_entity_poly.entity_id
_entity_poly.type
_entity_poly.pdbx_seq_one_letter_code
_entity_poly.pdbx_strand_id
1 'polypeptide(L)'
;MTLRLLVAHTPAERDAARRVEERVFLRAFGNTPEVMEREYGPYDSRSRFIAVIDDADGSALGAARFVLPDDAGEVKTLTDVAGPPWHLSADDVLGAAGLSGRPVWDVATLAVDPRFRTGRAGAELNLALCYAIGRYALDCHVPGLVAILDDRVLRLLQFMGLPWEPMAGASSREYLGSPASTPCLFLVDDGTPSVRARRPDLVPGLVDGVFASITVDPADLAPERGAPLPEPDPLPVSPLPPRRDTTGWRPPTSRGAELRAGAPGV
;
A
#
# COMPACT_ATOMS: atom_id res chain seq x y z
N MET A 1 -12.52 17.45 -9.67
CA MET A 1 -11.75 16.41 -8.98
C MET A 1 -11.75 15.21 -9.89
N THR A 2 -10.59 14.85 -10.44
CA THR A 2 -10.47 13.70 -11.33
C THR A 2 -9.77 12.63 -10.51
N LEU A 3 -10.51 11.59 -10.15
CA LEU A 3 -9.94 10.48 -9.40
C LEU A 3 -9.50 9.39 -10.37
N ARG A 4 -8.37 8.76 -10.08
CA ARG A 4 -7.80 7.68 -10.87
C ARG A 4 -7.49 6.48 -10.00
N LEU A 5 -7.95 5.31 -10.42
CA LEU A 5 -7.67 4.04 -9.76
C LEU A 5 -6.46 3.38 -10.43
N LEU A 6 -5.43 3.06 -9.64
CA LEU A 6 -4.15 2.58 -10.17
C LEU A 6 -3.43 1.64 -9.20
N VAL A 7 -2.50 0.87 -9.74
CA VAL A 7 -1.40 0.25 -9.00
C VAL A 7 -0.26 1.26 -8.93
N ALA A 8 0.06 1.71 -7.72
CA ALA A 8 1.08 2.72 -7.45
C ALA A 8 2.44 2.24 -7.93
N HIS A 9 2.98 2.92 -8.92
CA HIS A 9 4.20 2.51 -9.59
C HIS A 9 5.35 3.46 -9.28
N THR A 10 5.09 4.77 -9.40
CA THR A 10 6.09 5.81 -9.11
C THR A 10 6.30 5.99 -7.61
N PRO A 11 7.45 6.56 -7.17
CA PRO A 11 7.68 6.87 -5.76
C PRO A 11 6.58 7.77 -5.18
N ALA A 12 6.14 8.79 -5.92
CA ALA A 12 5.10 9.71 -5.48
C ALA A 12 3.75 9.02 -5.23
N GLU A 13 3.35 8.10 -6.11
CA GLU A 13 2.11 7.32 -5.95
C GLU A 13 2.20 6.39 -4.74
N ARG A 14 3.34 5.71 -4.55
CA ARG A 14 3.56 4.82 -3.39
C ARG A 14 3.55 5.59 -2.09
N ASP A 15 4.22 6.73 -2.05
CA ASP A 15 4.23 7.58 -0.86
C ASP A 15 2.84 8.14 -0.57
N ALA A 16 2.05 8.48 -1.59
CA ALA A 16 0.66 8.88 -1.41
C ALA A 16 -0.18 7.75 -0.79
N ALA A 17 -0.03 6.52 -1.29
CA ALA A 17 -0.70 5.33 -0.76
C ALA A 17 -0.32 5.05 0.70
N ARG A 18 0.98 5.07 1.05
CA ARG A 18 1.45 4.90 2.45
C ARG A 18 0.89 5.98 3.36
N ARG A 19 0.92 7.25 2.94
CA ARG A 19 0.40 8.37 3.76
C ARG A 19 -1.09 8.28 4.07
N VAL A 20 -1.92 7.72 3.17
CA VAL A 20 -3.35 7.52 3.47
C VAL A 20 -3.55 6.31 4.37
N GLU A 21 -2.80 5.23 4.15
CA GLU A 21 -2.81 4.02 4.96
C GLU A 21 -2.42 4.32 6.43
N GLU A 22 -1.23 4.87 6.67
CA GLU A 22 -0.73 5.21 8.01
C GLU A 22 -1.73 6.08 8.78
N ARG A 23 -2.27 7.11 8.13
CA ARG A 23 -3.25 8.02 8.74
C ARG A 23 -4.54 7.31 9.12
N VAL A 24 -5.02 6.42 8.24
CA VAL A 24 -6.24 5.64 8.47
C VAL A 24 -6.04 4.66 9.62
N PHE A 25 -4.94 3.92 9.62
CA PHE A 25 -4.63 2.90 10.63
C PHE A 25 -4.33 3.52 12.00
N LEU A 26 -3.60 4.65 12.03
CA LEU A 26 -3.42 5.43 13.25
C LEU A 26 -4.76 5.86 13.85
N ARG A 27 -5.65 6.43 13.04
CA ARG A 27 -6.93 6.95 13.54
C ARG A 27 -7.92 5.85 13.91
N ALA A 28 -7.97 4.74 13.16
CA ALA A 28 -8.94 3.68 13.35
C ALA A 28 -8.54 2.70 14.45
N PHE A 29 -7.24 2.38 14.54
CA PHE A 29 -6.72 1.28 15.36
C PHE A 29 -5.56 1.71 16.27
N GLY A 30 -5.16 2.99 16.26
CA GLY A 30 -4.03 3.46 17.07
C GLY A 30 -2.66 2.97 16.60
N ASN A 31 -2.55 2.47 15.36
CA ASN A 31 -1.29 1.97 14.81
C ASN A 31 -0.39 3.16 14.47
N THR A 32 0.62 3.42 15.31
CA THR A 32 1.58 4.50 15.10
C THR A 32 2.53 4.18 13.93
N PRO A 33 3.27 5.17 13.39
CA PRO A 33 4.28 4.90 12.37
C PRO A 33 5.28 3.80 12.78
N GLU A 34 5.64 3.74 14.06
CA GLU A 34 6.54 2.71 14.60
C GLU A 34 5.88 1.33 14.62
N VAL A 35 4.57 1.25 14.84
CA VAL A 35 3.80 0.00 14.67
C VAL A 35 3.78 -0.38 13.20
N MET A 36 3.45 0.55 12.29
CA MET A 36 3.41 0.28 10.86
C MET A 36 4.77 -0.22 10.34
N GLU A 37 5.87 0.41 10.75
CA GLU A 37 7.23 0.00 10.39
C GLU A 37 7.55 -1.40 10.91
N ARG A 38 7.26 -1.68 12.19
CA ARG A 38 7.52 -3.01 12.77
C ARG A 38 6.70 -4.11 12.10
N GLU A 39 5.42 -3.86 11.86
CA GLU A 39 4.47 -4.86 11.38
C GLU A 39 4.57 -5.10 9.87
N TYR A 40 5.01 -4.08 9.11
CA TYR A 40 5.01 -4.15 7.65
C TYR A 40 6.33 -3.78 6.95
N GLY A 41 7.24 -3.04 7.59
CA GLY A 41 8.55 -2.70 7.04
C GLY A 41 9.36 -3.92 6.55
N PRO A 42 9.32 -5.10 7.21
CA PRO A 42 9.94 -6.32 6.69
C PRO A 42 9.45 -6.76 5.29
N TYR A 43 8.29 -6.25 4.86
CA TYR A 43 7.64 -6.60 3.61
C TYR A 43 7.70 -5.49 2.56
N ASP A 44 8.37 -4.36 2.83
CA ASP A 44 8.29 -3.17 1.98
C ASP A 44 8.78 -3.40 0.55
N SER A 45 9.87 -4.15 0.36
CA SER A 45 10.44 -4.47 -0.96
C SER A 45 9.48 -5.31 -1.83
N ARG A 46 8.65 -6.12 -1.19
CA ARG A 46 7.63 -6.99 -1.81
C ARG A 46 6.21 -6.46 -1.68
N SER A 47 6.06 -5.22 -1.21
CA SER A 47 4.76 -4.57 -1.12
C SER A 47 4.36 -3.93 -2.45
N ARG A 48 3.07 -4.01 -2.77
CA ARG A 48 2.44 -3.31 -3.90
C ARG A 48 1.25 -2.55 -3.36
N PHE A 49 0.98 -1.37 -3.89
CA PHE A 49 -0.18 -0.58 -3.45
C PHE A 49 -1.14 -0.40 -4.61
N ILE A 50 -2.42 -0.64 -4.34
CA ILE A 50 -3.52 -0.10 -5.15
C ILE A 50 -3.95 1.20 -4.48
N ALA A 51 -4.19 2.25 -5.26
CA ALA A 51 -4.64 3.53 -4.73
C ALA A 51 -5.70 4.17 -5.63
N VAL A 52 -6.57 4.96 -5.01
CA VAL A 52 -7.37 5.98 -5.71
C VAL A 52 -6.73 7.33 -5.43
N ILE A 53 -6.18 7.95 -6.48
CA ILE A 53 -5.45 9.23 -6.40
C ILE A 53 -6.30 10.36 -7.01
N ASP A 54 -6.28 11.53 -6.38
CA ASP A 54 -6.75 12.77 -6.99
C ASP A 54 -5.63 13.36 -7.87
N ASP A 55 -5.85 13.40 -9.18
CA ASP A 55 -4.86 13.92 -10.12
C ASP A 55 -4.59 15.42 -9.92
N ALA A 56 -5.48 16.15 -9.21
CA ALA A 56 -5.29 17.58 -8.96
C ALA A 56 -4.13 17.88 -8.00
N ASP A 57 -3.92 17.05 -6.97
CA ASP A 57 -2.91 17.27 -5.93
C ASP A 57 -2.02 16.05 -5.65
N GLY A 58 -2.27 14.92 -6.32
CA GLY A 58 -1.53 13.67 -6.16
C GLY A 58 -1.81 12.95 -4.83
N SER A 59 -2.82 13.36 -4.07
CA SER A 59 -3.17 12.73 -2.81
C SER A 59 -3.99 11.46 -3.02
N ALA A 60 -3.73 10.43 -2.21
CA ALA A 60 -4.55 9.22 -2.20
C ALA A 60 -5.75 9.36 -1.26
N LEU A 61 -6.94 9.01 -1.74
CA LEU A 61 -8.19 9.00 -0.96
C LEU A 61 -8.48 7.63 -0.35
N GLY A 62 -7.89 6.58 -0.93
CA GLY A 62 -7.89 5.24 -0.38
C GLY A 62 -6.76 4.42 -0.98
N ALA A 63 -6.33 3.40 -0.26
CA ALA A 63 -5.28 2.50 -0.67
C ALA A 63 -5.53 1.08 -0.13
N ALA A 64 -4.99 0.09 -0.84
CA ALA A 64 -4.82 -1.27 -0.34
C ALA A 64 -3.37 -1.69 -0.56
N ARG A 65 -2.78 -2.39 0.41
CA ARG A 65 -1.44 -2.96 0.29
C ARG A 65 -1.54 -4.46 0.02
N PHE A 66 -0.88 -4.91 -1.04
CA PHE A 66 -0.51 -6.29 -1.20
C PHE A 66 0.87 -6.57 -0.61
N VAL A 67 1.04 -7.71 0.02
CA VAL A 67 2.35 -8.30 0.33
C VAL A 67 2.48 -9.56 -0.53
N LEU A 68 3.43 -9.54 -1.47
CA LEU A 68 3.71 -10.66 -2.37
C LEU A 68 4.59 -11.69 -1.67
N PRO A 69 4.44 -13.00 -1.95
CA PRO A 69 5.24 -14.04 -1.33
C PRO A 69 6.72 -13.89 -1.71
N ASP A 70 7.60 -14.31 -0.81
CA ASP A 70 9.02 -14.53 -1.13
C ASP A 70 9.25 -15.92 -1.75
N ASP A 71 10.51 -16.31 -1.90
CA ASP A 71 10.89 -17.63 -2.45
C ASP A 71 10.40 -18.81 -1.59
N ALA A 72 10.12 -18.58 -0.31
CA ALA A 72 9.54 -19.57 0.61
C ALA A 72 8.01 -19.58 0.59
N GLY A 73 7.36 -18.66 -0.14
CA GLY A 73 5.91 -18.52 -0.18
C GLY A 73 5.36 -17.72 1.01
N GLU A 74 6.20 -17.10 1.84
CA GLU A 74 5.78 -16.47 3.08
C GLU A 74 5.09 -15.11 2.82
N VAL A 75 3.95 -14.87 3.46
CA VAL A 75 3.24 -13.58 3.48
C VAL A 75 2.77 -13.26 4.89
N LYS A 76 2.59 -11.96 5.19
CA LYS A 76 2.34 -11.46 6.56
C LYS A 76 1.23 -12.23 7.30
N THR A 77 0.08 -12.41 6.68
CA THR A 77 -1.09 -13.06 7.26
C THR A 77 -0.77 -14.49 7.65
N LEU A 78 -0.08 -15.25 6.80
CA LEU A 78 0.31 -16.62 7.11
C LEU A 78 1.32 -16.69 8.25
N THR A 79 2.27 -15.75 8.29
CA THR A 79 3.22 -15.60 9.40
C THR A 79 2.49 -15.30 10.71
N ASP A 80 1.55 -14.35 10.67
CA ASP A 80 0.85 -13.87 11.87
C ASP A 80 -0.13 -14.91 12.41
N VAL A 81 -0.84 -15.65 11.55
CA VAL A 81 -1.78 -16.69 12.01
C VAL A 81 -1.08 -17.91 12.60
N ALA A 82 0.16 -18.20 12.21
CA ALA A 82 0.96 -19.26 12.83
C ALA A 82 1.30 -18.94 14.29
N GLY A 83 1.37 -17.66 14.63
CA GLY A 83 1.54 -17.17 15.99
C GLY A 83 0.23 -17.04 16.79
N PRO A 84 0.33 -16.58 18.05
CA PRO A 84 -0.82 -16.13 18.79
C PRO A 84 -1.47 -14.92 18.07
N PRO A 85 -2.81 -14.78 18.12
CA PRO A 85 -3.76 -15.54 18.94
C PRO A 85 -4.37 -16.79 18.28
N TRP A 86 -4.00 -17.15 17.04
CA TRP A 86 -4.71 -18.19 16.29
C TRP A 86 -4.02 -19.55 16.25
N HIS A 87 -2.68 -19.58 16.17
CA HIS A 87 -1.90 -20.83 16.09
C HIS A 87 -2.34 -21.77 14.96
N LEU A 88 -2.62 -21.21 13.77
CA LEU A 88 -3.04 -21.95 12.59
C LEU A 88 -1.83 -22.37 11.76
N SER A 89 -1.86 -23.59 11.24
CA SER A 89 -0.88 -24.07 10.27
C SER A 89 -1.19 -23.49 8.89
N ALA A 90 -0.24 -22.75 8.31
CA ALA A 90 -0.34 -22.21 6.95
C ALA A 90 -0.62 -23.31 5.92
N ASP A 91 0.05 -24.46 6.06
CA ASP A 91 -0.13 -25.60 5.16
C ASP A 91 -1.54 -26.20 5.25
N ASP A 92 -2.10 -26.31 6.47
CA ASP A 92 -3.43 -26.88 6.66
C ASP A 92 -4.51 -25.93 6.14
N VAL A 93 -4.40 -24.62 6.40
CA VAL A 93 -5.39 -23.64 5.92
C VAL A 93 -5.37 -23.52 4.39
N LEU A 94 -4.18 -23.52 3.79
CA LEU A 94 -4.04 -23.51 2.32
C LEU A 94 -4.48 -24.84 1.71
N GLY A 95 -4.17 -25.97 2.35
CA GLY A 95 -4.59 -27.30 1.90
C GLY A 95 -6.10 -27.47 1.92
N ALA A 96 -6.78 -27.00 2.97
CA ALA A 96 -8.24 -27.01 3.06
C ALA A 96 -8.91 -26.19 1.94
N ALA A 97 -8.22 -25.17 1.41
CA ALA A 97 -8.69 -24.33 0.32
C ALA A 97 -8.23 -24.80 -1.08
N GLY A 98 -7.48 -25.90 -1.19
CA GLY A 98 -6.92 -26.35 -2.47
C GLY A 98 -5.82 -25.44 -3.03
N LEU A 99 -5.10 -24.75 -2.13
CA LEU A 99 -4.02 -23.79 -2.45
C LEU A 99 -2.63 -24.28 -2.05
N SER A 100 -2.46 -25.53 -1.60
CA SER A 100 -1.14 -26.09 -1.27
C SER A 100 -0.15 -25.95 -2.42
N GLY A 101 1.01 -25.34 -2.14
CA GLY A 101 2.08 -25.12 -3.12
C GLY A 101 1.75 -24.13 -4.22
N ARG A 102 0.62 -23.40 -4.12
CA ARG A 102 0.21 -22.37 -5.07
C ARG A 102 0.55 -21.00 -4.48
N PRO A 103 0.99 -20.02 -5.31
CA PRO A 103 1.28 -18.68 -4.80
C PRO A 103 0.00 -18.03 -4.28
N VAL A 104 0.06 -17.47 -3.08
CA VAL A 104 -1.02 -16.64 -2.52
C VAL A 104 -0.47 -15.26 -2.21
N TRP A 105 -1.31 -14.24 -2.38
CA TRP A 105 -0.96 -12.86 -2.01
C TRP A 105 -1.73 -12.43 -0.78
N ASP A 106 -1.14 -11.54 -0.01
CA ASP A 106 -1.78 -10.99 1.18
C ASP A 106 -2.32 -9.60 0.90
N VAL A 107 -3.61 -9.36 1.17
CA VAL A 107 -4.21 -8.02 1.24
C VAL A 107 -4.00 -7.48 2.66
N ALA A 108 -2.80 -6.96 2.91
CA ALA A 108 -2.31 -6.65 4.25
C ALA A 108 -3.03 -5.46 4.87
N THR A 109 -3.46 -4.49 4.06
CA THR A 109 -4.23 -3.34 4.51
C THR A 109 -5.29 -2.94 3.50
N LEU A 110 -6.38 -2.35 4.01
CA LEU A 110 -7.41 -1.68 3.22
C LEU A 110 -7.81 -0.39 3.95
N ALA A 111 -7.45 0.75 3.36
CA ALA A 111 -7.60 2.06 3.96
C ALA A 111 -8.43 2.99 3.07
N VAL A 112 -9.52 3.52 3.61
CA VAL A 112 -10.29 4.60 2.97
C VAL A 112 -10.28 5.80 3.92
N ASP A 113 -9.95 6.98 3.40
CA ASP A 113 -9.91 8.22 4.18
C ASP A 113 -11.29 8.48 4.82
N PRO A 114 -11.35 8.72 6.15
CA PRO A 114 -12.60 8.90 6.88
C PRO A 114 -13.51 9.98 6.33
N ARG A 115 -12.97 11.03 5.70
CA ARG A 115 -13.74 12.12 5.08
C ARG A 115 -14.67 11.62 3.98
N PHE A 116 -14.31 10.49 3.37
CA PHE A 116 -15.06 9.90 2.28
C PHE A 116 -15.78 8.62 2.70
N ARG A 117 -15.72 8.14 3.95
CA ARG A 117 -16.31 6.85 4.33
C ARG A 117 -17.83 6.79 4.28
N THR A 118 -18.51 7.94 4.38
CA THR A 118 -19.97 8.01 4.44
C THR A 118 -20.56 8.49 3.12
N GLY A 119 -21.75 7.99 2.80
CA GLY A 119 -22.47 8.36 1.59
C GLY A 119 -21.89 7.75 0.32
N ARG A 120 -22.29 8.33 -0.82
CA ARG A 120 -22.05 7.76 -2.15
C ARG A 120 -20.56 7.68 -2.52
N ALA A 121 -19.77 8.71 -2.19
CA ALA A 121 -18.34 8.74 -2.50
C ALA A 121 -17.56 7.61 -1.79
N GLY A 122 -17.95 7.26 -0.56
CA GLY A 122 -17.31 6.18 0.18
C GLY A 122 -17.63 4.81 -0.34
N ALA A 123 -18.89 4.58 -0.70
CA ALA A 123 -19.29 3.36 -1.36
C ALA A 123 -18.50 3.19 -2.66
N GLU A 124 -18.41 4.24 -3.48
CA GLU A 124 -17.66 4.23 -4.73
C GLU A 124 -16.16 3.93 -4.53
N LEU A 125 -15.49 4.54 -3.55
CA LEU A 125 -14.09 4.23 -3.22
C LEU A 125 -13.87 2.78 -2.79
N ASN A 126 -14.75 2.23 -1.94
CA ASN A 126 -14.64 0.83 -1.51
C ASN A 126 -14.84 -0.13 -2.67
N LEU A 127 -15.84 0.13 -3.53
CA LEU A 127 -16.09 -0.66 -4.73
C LEU A 127 -14.88 -0.61 -5.68
N ALA A 128 -14.30 0.57 -5.89
CA ALA A 128 -13.11 0.75 -6.73
C ALA A 128 -11.90 -0.02 -6.21
N LEU A 129 -11.60 0.07 -4.91
CA LEU A 129 -10.50 -0.70 -4.32
C LEU A 129 -10.76 -2.21 -4.41
N CYS A 130 -11.97 -2.69 -4.13
CA CYS A 130 -12.31 -4.11 -4.25
C CYS A 130 -12.20 -4.62 -5.69
N TYR A 131 -12.69 -3.84 -6.66
CA TYR A 131 -12.55 -4.13 -8.08
C TYR A 131 -11.07 -4.26 -8.47
N ALA A 132 -10.23 -3.27 -8.11
CA ALA A 132 -8.82 -3.31 -8.47
C ALA A 132 -8.08 -4.46 -7.77
N ILE A 133 -8.39 -4.79 -6.51
CA ILE A 133 -7.80 -5.94 -5.81
C ILE A 133 -8.08 -7.23 -6.60
N GLY A 134 -9.34 -7.49 -6.93
CA GLY A 134 -9.74 -8.69 -7.67
C GLY A 134 -9.18 -8.70 -9.09
N ARG A 135 -9.28 -7.57 -9.80
CA ARG A 135 -8.81 -7.42 -11.18
C ARG A 135 -7.30 -7.61 -11.29
N TYR A 136 -6.54 -6.95 -10.42
CA TYR A 136 -5.08 -7.06 -10.42
C TYR A 136 -4.61 -8.48 -10.08
N ALA A 137 -5.24 -9.13 -9.09
CA ALA A 137 -4.96 -10.53 -8.76
C ALA A 137 -5.26 -11.49 -9.94
N LEU A 138 -6.38 -11.28 -10.64
CA LEU A 138 -6.75 -12.04 -11.85
C LEU A 138 -5.72 -11.86 -12.97
N ASP A 139 -5.34 -10.61 -13.26
CA ASP A 139 -4.40 -10.28 -14.33
C ASP A 139 -2.98 -10.78 -14.02
N CYS A 140 -2.64 -10.96 -12.74
CA CYS A 140 -1.39 -11.58 -12.29
C CYS A 140 -1.49 -13.11 -12.12
N HIS A 141 -2.63 -13.72 -12.48
CA HIS A 141 -2.90 -15.16 -12.34
C HIS A 141 -2.69 -15.69 -10.91
N VAL A 142 -3.03 -14.88 -9.92
CA VAL A 142 -2.96 -15.26 -8.50
C VAL A 142 -4.21 -16.06 -8.15
N PRO A 143 -4.08 -17.30 -7.67
CA PRO A 143 -5.23 -18.16 -7.40
C PRO A 143 -5.97 -17.84 -6.10
N GLY A 144 -5.27 -17.28 -5.12
CA GLY A 144 -5.83 -17.03 -3.80
C GLY A 144 -5.27 -15.78 -3.13
N LEU A 145 -6.12 -15.09 -2.38
CA LEU A 145 -5.75 -14.00 -1.50
C LEU A 145 -5.98 -14.39 -0.05
N VAL A 146 -5.14 -13.89 0.85
CA VAL A 146 -5.29 -14.01 2.30
C VAL A 146 -5.34 -12.62 2.94
N ALA A 147 -6.01 -12.49 4.07
CA ALA A 147 -6.03 -11.26 4.85
C ALA A 147 -6.45 -11.53 6.29
N ILE A 148 -6.03 -10.68 7.23
CA ILE A 148 -6.66 -10.57 8.56
C ILE A 148 -7.61 -9.37 8.52
N LEU A 149 -8.91 -9.62 8.57
CA LEU A 149 -9.93 -8.60 8.37
C LEU A 149 -10.61 -8.24 9.69
N ASP A 150 -10.72 -6.94 9.99
CA ASP A 150 -11.66 -6.47 11.02
C ASP A 150 -13.07 -6.98 10.70
N ASP A 151 -13.78 -7.50 11.69
CA ASP A 151 -15.06 -8.18 11.49
C ASP A 151 -16.12 -7.27 10.84
N ARG A 152 -16.04 -5.94 11.03
CA ARG A 152 -16.95 -5.00 10.35
C ARG A 152 -16.62 -4.90 8.86
N VAL A 153 -15.34 -4.91 8.51
CA VAL A 153 -14.87 -4.93 7.12
C VAL A 153 -15.24 -6.26 6.47
N LEU A 154 -14.99 -7.39 7.13
CA LEU A 154 -15.39 -8.71 6.63
C LEU A 154 -16.89 -8.77 6.30
N ARG A 155 -17.75 -8.32 7.23
CA ARG A 155 -19.20 -8.27 6.99
C ARG A 155 -19.58 -7.36 5.82
N LEU A 156 -18.90 -6.22 5.66
CA LEU A 156 -19.15 -5.32 4.53
C LEU A 156 -18.76 -5.98 3.20
N LEU A 157 -17.59 -6.62 3.13
CA LEU A 157 -17.13 -7.32 1.93
C LEU A 157 -18.08 -8.46 1.55
N GLN A 158 -18.49 -9.27 2.52
CA GLN A 158 -19.47 -10.34 2.31
C GLN A 158 -20.83 -9.80 1.89
N PHE A 159 -21.28 -8.68 2.48
CA PHE A 159 -22.51 -7.99 2.06
C PHE A 159 -22.43 -7.51 0.61
N MET A 160 -21.26 -7.06 0.15
CA MET A 160 -21.00 -6.72 -1.27
C MET A 160 -20.92 -7.94 -2.19
N GLY A 161 -21.08 -9.16 -1.66
CA GLY A 161 -21.07 -10.39 -2.44
C GLY A 161 -19.66 -10.94 -2.70
N LEU A 162 -18.62 -10.41 -2.04
CA LEU A 162 -17.26 -10.91 -2.15
C LEU A 162 -17.06 -12.15 -1.25
N PRO A 163 -16.62 -13.30 -1.77
CA PRO A 163 -16.50 -14.55 -1.02
C PRO A 163 -15.22 -14.61 -0.17
N TRP A 164 -15.08 -13.68 0.77
CA TRP A 164 -14.10 -13.81 1.85
C TRP A 164 -14.63 -14.79 2.89
N GLU A 165 -13.91 -15.89 3.08
CA GLU A 165 -14.27 -16.95 4.02
C GLU A 165 -13.22 -17.02 5.14
N PRO A 166 -13.62 -17.18 6.41
CA PRO A 166 -12.67 -17.44 7.49
C PRO A 166 -11.80 -18.66 7.17
N MET A 167 -10.51 -18.58 7.49
CA MET A 167 -9.62 -19.74 7.37
C MET A 167 -10.12 -20.88 8.27
N ALA A 168 -9.86 -22.13 7.88
CA ALA A 168 -10.24 -23.29 8.68
C ALA A 168 -9.66 -23.18 10.10
N GLY A 169 -10.51 -23.24 11.13
CA GLY A 169 -10.11 -23.09 12.53
C GLY A 169 -9.92 -21.65 13.01
N ALA A 170 -10.02 -20.65 12.13
CA ALA A 170 -9.95 -19.25 12.53
C ALA A 170 -11.19 -18.81 13.32
N SER A 171 -10.97 -17.93 14.27
CA SER A 171 -12.02 -17.24 15.04
C SER A 171 -11.68 -15.76 15.16
N SER A 172 -12.67 -14.92 15.41
CA SER A 172 -12.45 -13.50 15.67
C SER A 172 -11.62 -13.28 16.95
N ARG A 173 -10.56 -12.46 16.87
CA ARG A 173 -9.64 -12.13 17.97
C ARG A 173 -9.21 -10.67 17.91
N GLU A 174 -8.72 -10.13 19.01
CA GLU A 174 -8.03 -8.83 18.99
C GLU A 174 -6.74 -8.93 18.18
N TYR A 175 -6.48 -7.94 17.35
CA TYR A 175 -5.28 -7.90 16.51
C TYR A 175 -4.97 -6.48 16.06
N LEU A 176 -3.73 -6.03 16.27
CA LEU A 176 -3.23 -4.70 15.90
C LEU A 176 -4.21 -3.55 16.23
N GLY A 177 -4.78 -3.57 17.43
CA GLY A 177 -5.71 -2.53 17.90
C GLY A 177 -7.15 -2.64 17.39
N SER A 178 -7.45 -3.56 16.47
CA SER A 178 -8.84 -3.99 16.23
C SER A 178 -9.31 -4.90 17.37
N PRO A 179 -10.52 -4.69 17.92
CA PRO A 179 -11.07 -5.55 18.97
C PRO A 179 -11.53 -6.92 18.45
N ALA A 180 -11.69 -7.08 17.13
CA ALA A 180 -12.28 -8.25 16.52
C ALA A 180 -11.86 -8.35 15.04
N SER A 181 -10.89 -9.21 14.77
CA SER A 181 -10.37 -9.51 13.45
C SER A 181 -10.33 -11.01 13.19
N THR A 182 -10.63 -11.40 11.96
CA THR A 182 -10.71 -12.80 11.53
C THR A 182 -9.79 -13.03 10.33
N PRO A 183 -8.84 -13.99 10.42
CA PRO A 183 -8.08 -14.46 9.27
C PRO A 183 -8.99 -15.10 8.22
N CYS A 184 -8.86 -14.64 6.98
CA CYS A 184 -9.73 -15.02 5.88
C CYS A 184 -8.92 -15.38 4.64
N LEU A 185 -9.57 -16.14 3.76
CA LEU A 185 -9.10 -16.52 2.45
C LEU A 185 -10.14 -16.14 1.39
N PHE A 186 -9.68 -15.88 0.18
CA PHE A 186 -10.49 -15.56 -0.98
C PHE A 186 -9.94 -16.30 -2.20
N LEU A 187 -10.76 -17.14 -2.83
CA LEU A 187 -10.42 -17.75 -4.11
C LEU A 187 -10.73 -16.76 -5.23
N VAL A 188 -9.71 -16.41 -6.01
CA VAL A 188 -9.80 -15.31 -6.97
C VAL A 188 -10.84 -15.60 -8.06
N ASP A 189 -10.87 -16.85 -8.53
CA ASP A 189 -11.83 -17.31 -9.56
C ASP A 189 -13.29 -17.28 -9.10
N ASP A 190 -13.54 -17.34 -7.78
CA ASP A 190 -14.90 -17.32 -7.22
C ASP A 190 -15.47 -15.91 -7.11
N GLY A 191 -14.63 -14.88 -7.13
CA GLY A 191 -15.02 -13.49 -6.91
C GLY A 191 -16.12 -13.00 -7.85
N THR A 192 -15.86 -13.07 -9.17
CA THR A 192 -16.81 -12.58 -10.19
C THR A 192 -18.11 -13.39 -10.23
N PRO A 193 -18.09 -14.75 -10.28
CA PRO A 193 -19.31 -15.55 -10.21
C PRO A 193 -20.15 -15.23 -8.97
N SER A 194 -19.51 -15.06 -7.83
CA SER A 194 -20.15 -14.76 -6.57
C SER A 194 -20.85 -13.39 -6.57
N VAL A 195 -20.19 -12.33 -7.04
CA VAL A 195 -20.81 -10.99 -7.15
C VAL A 195 -22.01 -11.04 -8.08
N ARG A 196 -21.88 -11.66 -9.26
CA ARG A 196 -22.98 -11.80 -10.23
C ARG A 196 -24.19 -12.53 -9.64
N ALA A 197 -23.96 -13.55 -8.83
CA ALA A 197 -25.03 -14.33 -8.21
C ALA A 197 -25.70 -13.62 -7.02
N ARG A 198 -24.90 -12.96 -6.15
CA ARG A 198 -25.38 -12.42 -4.87
C ARG A 198 -25.75 -10.94 -4.92
N ARG A 199 -25.05 -10.16 -5.74
CA ARG A 199 -25.14 -8.69 -5.83
C ARG A 199 -25.06 -8.22 -7.28
N PRO A 200 -26.02 -8.61 -8.15
CA PRO A 200 -26.04 -8.20 -9.55
C PRO A 200 -26.08 -6.67 -9.72
N ASP A 201 -26.62 -5.94 -8.73
CA ASP A 201 -26.64 -4.48 -8.66
C ASP A 201 -25.24 -3.86 -8.54
N LEU A 202 -24.26 -4.60 -8.02
CA LEU A 202 -22.88 -4.14 -7.85
C LEU A 202 -21.94 -4.57 -8.96
N VAL A 203 -22.40 -5.39 -9.92
CA VAL A 203 -21.58 -5.87 -11.06
C VAL A 203 -20.89 -4.73 -11.82
N PRO A 204 -21.56 -3.61 -12.16
CA PRO A 204 -20.89 -2.51 -12.84
C PRO A 204 -19.64 -2.00 -12.09
N GLY A 205 -19.72 -1.90 -10.76
CA GLY A 205 -18.60 -1.41 -9.95
C GLY A 205 -17.56 -2.47 -9.62
N LEU A 206 -17.98 -3.67 -9.20
CA LEU A 206 -17.08 -4.72 -8.68
C LEU A 206 -16.51 -5.65 -9.74
N VAL A 207 -17.11 -5.70 -10.93
CA VAL A 207 -16.69 -6.61 -12.01
C VAL A 207 -16.27 -5.81 -13.25
N ASP A 208 -17.04 -4.79 -13.63
CA ASP A 208 -16.82 -4.07 -14.89
C ASP A 208 -15.97 -2.80 -14.73
N GLY A 209 -15.66 -2.39 -13.49
CA GLY A 209 -14.83 -1.21 -13.21
C GLY A 209 -15.49 0.13 -13.57
N VAL A 210 -16.82 0.19 -13.58
CA VAL A 210 -17.61 1.37 -13.96
C VAL A 210 -17.94 2.20 -12.72
N PHE A 211 -17.35 3.39 -12.65
CA PHE A 211 -17.56 4.37 -11.59
C PHE A 211 -18.00 5.72 -12.18
N ALA A 212 -18.72 6.50 -11.38
CA ALA A 212 -19.18 7.84 -11.75
C ALA A 212 -18.07 8.90 -11.63
N SER A 213 -17.21 8.77 -10.62
CA SER A 213 -16.20 9.80 -10.27
C SER A 213 -14.76 9.32 -10.42
N ILE A 214 -14.54 8.02 -10.60
CA ILE A 214 -13.22 7.38 -10.64
C ILE A 214 -12.97 6.84 -12.04
N THR A 215 -11.87 7.28 -12.64
CA THR A 215 -11.39 6.78 -13.92
C THR A 215 -10.55 5.53 -13.73
N VAL A 216 -10.71 4.58 -14.65
CA VAL A 216 -9.96 3.32 -14.68
C VAL A 216 -9.33 3.21 -16.07
N ASP A 217 -8.02 3.31 -16.14
CA ASP A 217 -7.25 2.94 -17.33
C ASP A 217 -6.72 1.51 -17.14
N PRO A 218 -6.99 0.55 -18.05
CA PRO A 218 -6.40 -0.78 -17.97
C PRO A 218 -4.87 -0.77 -17.81
N ALA A 219 -4.17 0.20 -18.39
CA ALA A 219 -2.72 0.33 -18.23
C ALA A 219 -2.30 0.67 -16.80
N ASP A 220 -3.18 1.33 -16.03
CA ASP A 220 -2.92 1.66 -14.62
C ASP A 220 -3.11 0.46 -13.68
N LEU A 221 -3.71 -0.63 -14.15
CA LEU A 221 -3.88 -1.89 -13.42
C LEU A 221 -3.07 -3.05 -14.02
N ALA A 222 -2.15 -2.76 -14.94
CA ALA A 222 -1.38 -3.79 -15.63
C ALA A 222 -0.43 -4.55 -14.67
N PRO A 223 -0.22 -5.87 -14.85
CA PRO A 223 0.59 -6.72 -13.96
C PRO A 223 2.03 -6.25 -13.73
N GLU A 224 2.62 -5.54 -14.68
CA GLU A 224 3.98 -4.99 -14.60
C GLU A 224 4.08 -3.79 -13.65
N ARG A 225 2.96 -3.18 -13.25
CA ARG A 225 2.96 -2.04 -12.35
C ARG A 225 3.30 -2.42 -10.92
N GLY A 226 3.73 -1.41 -10.15
CA GLY A 226 4.16 -1.59 -8.77
C GLY A 226 5.47 -2.38 -8.57
N ALA A 227 6.00 -3.06 -9.59
CA ALA A 227 7.35 -3.64 -9.53
C ALA A 227 8.40 -2.59 -9.14
N PRO A 228 9.47 -2.96 -8.41
CA PRO A 228 10.56 -2.03 -8.13
C PRO A 228 11.04 -1.40 -9.43
N LEU A 229 11.12 -0.07 -9.44
CA LEU A 229 11.78 0.61 -10.55
C LEU A 229 13.26 0.24 -10.50
N PRO A 230 13.90 -0.03 -11.65
CA PRO A 230 15.35 -0.22 -11.67
C PRO A 230 16.00 1.02 -11.03
N GLU A 231 16.93 0.80 -10.11
CA GLU A 231 17.73 1.91 -9.58
C GLU A 231 18.42 2.60 -10.77
N PRO A 232 18.36 3.93 -10.87
CA PRO A 232 19.14 4.62 -11.88
C PRO A 232 20.61 4.26 -11.67
N ASP A 233 21.30 3.91 -12.76
CA ASP A 233 22.74 3.65 -12.71
C ASP A 233 23.41 4.77 -11.91
N PRO A 234 24.28 4.44 -10.94
CA PRO A 234 24.99 5.46 -10.19
C PRO A 234 25.68 6.37 -11.20
N LEU A 235 25.31 7.65 -11.19
CA LEU A 235 25.94 8.65 -12.05
C LEU A 235 27.46 8.48 -11.92
N PRO A 236 28.22 8.48 -13.04
CA PRO A 236 29.66 8.38 -12.96
C PRO A 236 30.14 9.45 -11.98
N VAL A 237 30.74 9.00 -10.88
CA VAL A 237 31.31 9.90 -9.89
C VAL A 237 32.44 10.61 -10.63
N SER A 238 32.18 11.83 -11.09
CA SER A 238 33.21 12.69 -11.65
C SER A 238 34.30 12.78 -10.57
N PRO A 239 35.53 12.31 -10.84
CA PRO A 239 36.58 12.37 -9.84
C PRO A 239 36.70 13.83 -9.41
N LEU A 240 36.55 14.06 -8.10
CA LEU A 240 36.74 15.38 -7.52
C LEU A 240 38.05 15.95 -8.07
N PRO A 241 38.06 17.18 -8.60
CA PRO A 241 39.31 17.78 -9.05
C PRO A 241 40.31 17.71 -7.89
N PRO A 242 41.58 17.38 -8.15
CA PRO A 242 42.58 17.20 -7.11
C PRO A 242 42.54 18.42 -6.19
N ARG A 243 42.34 18.17 -4.88
CA ARG A 243 42.39 19.22 -3.86
C ARG A 243 43.68 20.00 -4.07
N ARG A 244 43.56 21.29 -4.41
CA ARG A 244 44.70 22.20 -4.41
C ARG A 244 45.30 22.18 -3.02
N ASP A 245 46.56 21.78 -2.93
CA ASP A 245 47.34 21.82 -1.71
C ASP A 245 47.53 23.28 -1.28
N THR A 246 46.81 23.70 -0.24
CA THR A 246 46.87 25.07 0.29
C THR A 246 47.90 25.24 1.41
N THR A 247 48.78 24.25 1.64
CA THR A 247 49.80 24.28 2.70
C THR A 247 50.83 25.43 2.57
N GLY A 248 50.83 26.19 1.47
CA GLY A 248 51.73 27.32 1.27
C GLY A 248 51.10 28.72 1.35
N TRP A 249 49.78 28.87 1.52
CA TRP A 249 49.15 30.18 1.47
C TRP A 249 49.21 30.91 2.83
N ARG A 250 50.08 31.92 2.94
CA ARG A 250 50.08 32.87 4.06
C ARG A 250 49.27 34.12 3.70
N PRO A 251 48.29 34.55 4.51
CA PRO A 251 47.58 35.79 4.28
C PRO A 251 48.52 37.00 4.41
N PRO A 252 48.35 38.06 3.60
CA PRO A 252 49.11 39.30 3.75
C PRO A 252 48.77 39.96 5.10
N THR A 253 49.78 40.17 5.96
CA THR A 253 49.63 40.95 7.18
C THR A 253 49.36 42.41 6.83
N SER A 254 48.16 42.89 7.17
CA SER A 254 47.76 44.29 7.05
C SER A 254 48.60 45.19 7.96
N ARG A 255 49.45 46.04 7.35
CA ARG A 255 50.00 47.24 8.01
C ARG A 255 48.86 48.24 8.22
N GLY A 256 48.38 48.37 9.45
CA GLY A 256 47.61 49.53 9.89
C GLY A 256 48.55 50.72 10.07
N ALA A 257 48.43 51.71 9.19
CA ALA A 257 48.99 53.05 9.37
C ALA A 257 47.81 54.03 9.48
N GLU A 258 47.29 54.18 10.69
CA GLU A 258 46.48 55.34 11.04
C GLU A 258 47.42 56.52 11.28
N LEU A 259 47.47 57.45 10.33
CA LEU A 259 47.97 58.81 10.52
C LEU A 259 47.55 59.64 9.31
N ARG A 260 46.47 60.42 9.46
CA ARG A 260 46.40 61.82 9.01
C ARG A 260 45.06 62.44 9.39
N ALA A 261 45.14 63.27 10.43
CA ALA A 261 44.18 64.33 10.72
C ALA A 261 44.13 65.32 9.53
N GLY A 262 42.92 65.78 9.23
CA GLY A 262 42.64 66.78 8.21
C GLY A 262 42.69 68.22 8.75
N ALA A 263 43.17 69.12 7.89
CA ALA A 263 42.89 70.57 7.74
C ALA A 263 43.75 71.03 6.54
N PRO A 264 43.39 72.03 5.70
CA PRO A 264 42.63 73.28 5.96
C PRO A 264 41.41 73.43 5.01
N GLY A 265 40.48 74.40 5.08
CA GLY A 265 40.46 75.75 5.64
C GLY A 265 40.16 76.74 4.51
N VAL A 266 38.92 77.28 4.48
CA VAL A 266 38.52 78.66 4.08
C VAL A 266 37.27 78.98 4.88
#